data_AF-A0A1M6EWW8-F1
#
_entry.id   AF-A0A1M6EWW8-F1
#
_cell.length_a   1.000
_cell.length_b   1.000
_cell.length_c   1.000
_cell.angle_alpha   90.00
_cell.angle_beta   90.00
_cell.angle_gamma   90.00
#
_symmetry.space_group_name_H-M   'P 1'
#
loop_
_entity.id
_entity.type
_entity.pdbx_description
1 polymer ?
#
loop_
_entity_poly.entity_id
_entity_poly.type
_entity_poly.pdbx_seq_one_letter_code
_entity_poly.pdbx_strand_id
1 'polypeptide(L)'
;MLQPQELVNKTILLVDDSPINLELLKETLGGLGYRLLDAINGETALDVVRNELPDLILLDIMMPGMDGFEVCRHLREDPRTEDVPIIFLSALDELKDRVRGLEEGAVDYISKPFRLEEVVARVNTHLTINDLQKKLQKQRDELEHELQQVADAQRSLLPKQLPQIDGLSLAISYETSRYAGGDLYDVLPLADNCWGLLVADVEGHSTQAAVLMAMSCALLRSFPGDGRDPVAVLDYLNTQLCKVSDSRMVTALYAVYDANRKDLRIARAGHLQPLLYRPSIGVREIFCEGIYPMGLKSYDGEHVPVEEVKLQSGDQMLFYTDGLIERFDCDGLMYGVERLSEQLGKAVSASPQEKLQQIYADVADFVAGRPADDDQTLLLVVVD
;
A
#
# COMPACT_ATOMS: atom_id res chain seq x y z
N MET A 1 -20.25 25.03 -8.29
CA MET A 1 -20.83 24.62 -9.59
C MET A 1 -19.82 25.00 -10.66
N LEU A 2 -19.33 24.03 -11.42
CA LEU A 2 -18.50 24.30 -12.60
C LEU A 2 -19.28 25.23 -13.54
N GLN A 3 -18.60 26.25 -14.08
CA GLN A 3 -19.22 27.14 -15.05
C GLN A 3 -19.42 26.40 -16.38
N PRO A 4 -20.49 26.67 -17.16
CA PRO A 4 -20.76 26.02 -18.45
C PRO A 4 -19.64 26.07 -19.49
N GLN A 5 -18.59 26.87 -19.25
CA GLN A 5 -17.44 27.03 -20.14
C GLN A 5 -16.43 25.87 -20.12
N GLU A 6 -16.45 24.96 -19.13
CA GLU A 6 -15.49 23.83 -19.07
C GLU A 6 -15.93 22.58 -19.85
N LEU A 7 -17.16 22.52 -20.36
CA LEU A 7 -17.70 21.36 -21.12
C LEU A 7 -17.59 21.52 -22.64
N VAL A 8 -16.98 22.61 -23.11
CA VAL A 8 -16.78 22.89 -24.53
C VAL A 8 -15.85 21.83 -25.15
N ASN A 9 -16.22 21.30 -26.32
CA ASN A 9 -15.56 20.21 -27.06
C ASN A 9 -15.78 18.78 -26.55
N LYS A 10 -16.68 18.53 -25.58
CA LYS A 10 -17.08 17.14 -25.26
C LYS A 10 -17.84 16.52 -26.43
N THR A 11 -17.57 15.24 -26.70
CA THR A 11 -18.23 14.48 -27.77
C THR A 11 -19.44 13.74 -27.23
N ILE A 12 -20.60 13.92 -27.85
CA ILE A 12 -21.82 13.19 -27.50
C ILE A 12 -22.25 12.35 -28.70
N LEU A 13 -22.47 11.05 -28.48
CA LEU A 13 -23.06 10.17 -29.48
C LEU A 13 -24.58 10.10 -29.26
N LEU A 14 -25.34 10.44 -30.29
CA LEU A 14 -26.79 10.36 -30.34
C LEU A 14 -27.19 9.11 -31.12
N VAL A 15 -27.94 8.19 -30.50
CA VAL A 15 -28.37 6.95 -31.13
C VAL A 15 -29.89 6.84 -31.04
N ASP A 16 -30.56 6.88 -32.19
CA ASP A 16 -32.01 6.78 -32.30
C ASP A 16 -32.36 6.36 -33.74
N ASP A 17 -33.32 5.46 -33.93
CA ASP A 17 -33.70 4.98 -35.26
C ASP A 17 -34.58 5.99 -36.03
N SER A 18 -35.14 6.98 -35.33
CA SER A 18 -35.93 8.05 -35.90
C SER A 18 -35.04 9.26 -36.27
N PRO A 19 -34.91 9.61 -37.56
CA PRO A 19 -34.13 10.78 -37.99
C PRO A 19 -34.64 12.09 -37.38
N ILE A 20 -35.94 12.17 -37.08
CA ILE A 20 -36.58 13.35 -36.48
C ILE A 20 -36.08 13.56 -35.04
N ASN A 21 -35.92 12.48 -34.28
CA ASN A 21 -35.40 12.55 -32.91
C ASN A 21 -33.94 12.98 -32.91
N LEU A 22 -33.13 12.42 -33.82
CA LEU A 22 -31.72 12.82 -33.97
C LEU A 22 -31.60 14.30 -34.34
N GLU A 23 -32.38 14.79 -35.30
CA GLU A 23 -32.36 16.20 -35.71
C GLU A 23 -32.73 17.13 -34.54
N LEU A 24 -33.79 16.80 -33.79
CA LEU A 24 -34.20 17.56 -32.61
C LEU A 24 -33.11 17.60 -31.51
N LEU A 25 -32.46 16.46 -31.22
CA LEU A 25 -31.36 16.39 -30.25
C LEU A 25 -30.14 17.18 -30.73
N LYS A 26 -29.82 17.13 -32.04
CA LYS A 26 -28.75 17.91 -32.65
C LYS A 26 -29.00 19.42 -32.54
N GLU A 27 -30.21 19.88 -32.84
CA GLU A 27 -30.57 21.30 -32.69
C GLU A 27 -30.50 21.74 -31.22
N THR A 28 -30.95 20.89 -30.30
CA THR A 28 -30.98 21.18 -28.87
C THR A 28 -29.58 21.30 -28.26
N LEU A 29 -28.67 20.38 -28.63
CA LEU A 29 -27.33 20.30 -28.05
C LEU A 29 -26.26 21.06 -28.86
N GLY A 30 -26.49 21.29 -30.16
CA GLY A 30 -25.50 21.86 -31.08
C GLY A 30 -25.11 23.31 -30.77
N GLY A 31 -25.98 24.07 -30.08
CA GLY A 31 -25.69 25.44 -29.64
C GLY A 31 -24.83 25.54 -28.37
N LEU A 32 -24.50 24.41 -27.72
CA LEU A 32 -23.85 24.38 -26.40
C LEU A 32 -22.34 24.09 -26.48
N GLY A 33 -21.76 24.01 -27.68
CA GLY A 33 -20.32 23.76 -27.86
C GLY A 33 -19.91 22.29 -27.76
N TYR A 34 -20.88 21.37 -27.82
CA TYR A 34 -20.63 19.94 -27.94
C TYR A 34 -20.30 19.52 -29.37
N ARG A 35 -19.47 18.49 -29.51
CA ARG A 35 -19.29 17.80 -30.78
C ARG A 35 -20.27 16.63 -30.85
N LEU A 36 -21.19 16.67 -31.78
CA LEU A 36 -22.26 15.66 -31.87
C LEU A 36 -21.93 14.64 -32.95
N LEU A 37 -21.98 13.37 -32.58
CA LEU A 37 -21.96 12.22 -33.47
C LEU A 37 -23.38 11.62 -33.47
N ASP A 38 -23.73 10.92 -34.54
CA ASP A 38 -25.01 10.24 -34.63
C ASP A 38 -24.93 8.86 -35.27
N ALA A 39 -25.84 7.99 -34.84
CA ALA A 39 -26.05 6.66 -35.37
C ALA A 39 -27.55 6.34 -35.42
N ILE A 40 -27.98 5.68 -36.50
CA ILE A 40 -29.40 5.35 -36.73
C ILE A 40 -29.79 3.94 -36.28
N ASN A 41 -28.84 3.16 -35.76
CA ASN A 41 -29.05 1.81 -35.22
C ASN A 41 -27.88 1.41 -34.32
N GLY A 42 -28.04 0.32 -33.56
CA GLY A 42 -27.02 -0.18 -32.64
C GLY A 42 -25.70 -0.57 -33.30
N GLU A 43 -25.74 -1.18 -34.49
CA GLU A 43 -24.54 -1.60 -35.23
C GLU A 43 -23.65 -0.41 -35.60
N THR A 44 -24.27 0.63 -36.17
CA THR A 44 -23.59 1.89 -36.52
C THR A 44 -23.07 2.58 -35.27
N ALA A 45 -23.82 2.55 -34.17
CA ALA A 45 -23.38 3.14 -32.90
C ALA A 45 -22.09 2.48 -32.39
N LEU A 46 -22.03 1.14 -32.39
CA LEU A 46 -20.83 0.40 -32.00
C LEU A 46 -19.65 0.70 -32.94
N ASP A 47 -19.88 0.81 -34.25
CA ASP A 47 -18.84 1.18 -35.21
C ASP A 47 -18.33 2.61 -35.03
N VAL A 48 -19.21 3.56 -34.70
CA VAL A 48 -18.81 4.94 -34.36
C VAL A 48 -17.93 4.94 -33.11
N VAL A 49 -18.34 4.26 -32.04
CA VAL A 49 -17.60 4.21 -30.77
C VAL A 49 -16.22 3.54 -30.93
N ARG A 50 -16.11 2.52 -31.80
CA ARG A 50 -14.81 1.87 -32.10
C ARG A 50 -13.81 2.84 -32.71
N ASN A 51 -14.28 3.71 -33.60
CA ASN A 51 -13.46 4.70 -34.29
C ASN A 51 -13.13 5.89 -33.39
N GLU A 52 -14.10 6.34 -32.60
CA GLU A 52 -13.95 7.52 -31.76
C GLU A 52 -14.75 7.39 -30.46
N LEU A 53 -14.07 7.57 -29.33
CA LEU A 53 -14.67 7.40 -28.02
C LEU A 53 -15.49 8.66 -27.63
N PRO A 54 -16.82 8.56 -27.46
CA PRO A 54 -17.62 9.69 -26.98
C PRO A 54 -17.45 9.88 -25.46
N ASP A 55 -17.72 11.11 -25.00
CA ASP A 55 -17.75 11.44 -23.56
C ASP A 55 -19.10 11.08 -22.91
N LEU A 56 -20.17 10.94 -23.71
CA LEU A 56 -21.51 10.51 -23.29
C LEU A 56 -22.29 9.95 -24.48
N ILE A 57 -23.16 8.97 -24.22
CA ILE A 57 -24.05 8.37 -25.23
C ILE A 57 -25.50 8.59 -24.81
N LEU A 58 -26.29 9.19 -25.70
CA LEU A 58 -27.75 9.18 -25.61
C LEU A 58 -28.26 8.04 -26.49
N LEU A 59 -28.86 7.02 -25.88
CA LEU A 59 -29.15 5.76 -26.55
C LEU A 59 -30.63 5.42 -26.50
N ASP A 60 -31.30 5.36 -27.64
CA ASP A 60 -32.65 4.82 -27.70
C ASP A 60 -32.68 3.34 -27.32
N ILE A 61 -33.67 2.99 -26.50
CA ILE A 61 -33.91 1.60 -26.13
C ILE A 61 -34.55 0.85 -27.30
N MET A 62 -35.52 1.48 -27.96
CA MET A 62 -36.40 0.79 -28.91
C MET A 62 -35.90 0.97 -30.34
N MET A 63 -34.95 0.15 -30.77
CA MET A 63 -34.41 0.15 -32.13
C MET A 63 -34.61 -1.19 -32.85
N PRO A 64 -34.82 -1.20 -34.18
CA PRO A 64 -34.87 -2.43 -34.95
C PRO A 64 -33.53 -3.18 -34.97
N GLY A 65 -33.59 -4.51 -34.87
CA GLY A 65 -32.40 -5.35 -34.85
C GLY A 65 -31.79 -5.42 -33.46
N MET A 66 -30.70 -4.69 -33.25
CA MET A 66 -30.03 -4.57 -31.95
C MET A 66 -30.66 -3.44 -31.14
N ASP A 67 -31.27 -3.78 -30.01
CA ASP A 67 -31.89 -2.80 -29.11
C ASP A 67 -30.85 -2.05 -28.26
N GLY A 68 -31.27 -0.98 -27.57
CA GLY A 68 -30.35 -0.18 -26.76
C GLY A 68 -29.74 -0.94 -25.59
N PHE A 69 -30.41 -1.98 -25.07
CA PHE A 69 -29.90 -2.81 -23.99
C PHE A 69 -28.73 -3.67 -24.48
N GLU A 70 -28.86 -4.30 -25.65
CA GLU A 70 -27.79 -5.06 -26.29
C GLU A 70 -26.58 -4.18 -26.62
N VAL A 71 -26.80 -2.96 -27.15
CA VAL A 71 -25.71 -1.98 -27.37
C VAL A 71 -25.01 -1.63 -26.06
N CYS A 72 -25.77 -1.32 -25.00
CA CYS A 72 -25.21 -1.00 -23.69
C CYS A 72 -24.36 -2.15 -23.15
N ARG A 73 -24.83 -3.39 -23.27
CA ARG A 73 -24.08 -4.58 -22.87
C ARG A 73 -22.75 -4.70 -23.61
N HIS A 74 -22.75 -4.54 -24.94
CA HIS A 74 -21.53 -4.58 -25.74
C HIS A 74 -20.53 -3.49 -25.34
N LEU A 75 -21.01 -2.29 -25.01
CA LEU A 75 -20.16 -1.18 -24.57
C LEU A 75 -19.60 -1.39 -23.15
N ARG A 76 -20.35 -2.06 -22.26
CA ARG A 76 -19.88 -2.40 -20.91
C ARG A 76 -18.89 -3.58 -20.90
N GLU A 77 -18.90 -4.43 -21.92
CA GLU A 77 -17.96 -5.55 -22.06
C GLU A 77 -16.60 -5.14 -22.65
N ASP A 78 -16.48 -3.95 -23.26
CA ASP A 78 -15.22 -3.42 -23.80
C ASP A 78 -14.56 -2.45 -22.79
N PRO A 79 -13.35 -2.75 -22.29
CA PRO A 79 -12.62 -1.89 -21.34
C PRO A 79 -12.38 -0.45 -21.82
N ARG A 80 -12.44 -0.20 -23.13
CA ARG A 80 -12.31 1.16 -23.67
C ARG A 80 -13.56 2.00 -23.42
N THR A 81 -14.72 1.36 -23.33
CA THR A 81 -16.04 2.02 -23.30
C THR A 81 -16.79 1.78 -22.00
N GLU A 82 -16.28 0.90 -21.13
CA GLU A 82 -16.94 0.48 -19.89
C GLU A 82 -17.26 1.63 -18.93
N ASP A 83 -16.55 2.76 -19.01
CA ASP A 83 -16.77 3.96 -18.20
C ASP A 83 -17.55 5.08 -18.91
N VAL A 84 -17.93 4.90 -20.18
CA VAL A 84 -18.67 5.94 -20.90
C VAL A 84 -20.08 6.04 -20.33
N PRO A 85 -20.56 7.22 -19.89
CA PRO A 85 -21.90 7.36 -19.36
C PRO A 85 -22.94 7.20 -20.49
N ILE A 86 -23.90 6.30 -20.28
CA ILE A 86 -24.99 6.01 -21.21
C ILE A 86 -26.28 6.48 -20.54
N ILE A 87 -27.01 7.39 -21.20
CA ILE A 87 -28.35 7.81 -20.81
C ILE A 87 -29.32 7.20 -21.81
N PHE A 88 -30.25 6.37 -21.32
CA PHE A 88 -31.27 5.78 -22.18
C PHE A 88 -32.34 6.79 -22.57
N LEU A 89 -32.80 6.73 -23.81
CA LEU A 89 -33.98 7.44 -24.29
C LEU A 89 -35.12 6.42 -24.34
N SER A 90 -36.21 6.68 -23.63
CA SER A 90 -37.29 5.69 -23.47
C SER A 90 -38.65 6.30 -23.77
N ALA A 91 -39.50 5.58 -24.50
CA ALA A 91 -40.92 5.90 -24.63
C ALA A 91 -41.78 5.35 -23.47
N LEU A 92 -41.20 4.55 -22.57
CA LEU A 92 -41.92 3.75 -21.58
C LEU A 92 -41.98 4.44 -20.20
N ASP A 93 -43.21 4.56 -19.69
CA ASP A 93 -43.55 5.03 -18.35
C ASP A 93 -43.50 3.89 -17.30
N GLU A 94 -43.06 2.69 -17.68
CA GLU A 94 -43.01 1.54 -16.78
C GLU A 94 -41.74 1.56 -15.92
N LEU A 95 -41.92 1.67 -14.60
CA LEU A 95 -40.87 1.56 -13.57
C LEU A 95 -39.94 0.35 -13.77
N LYS A 96 -40.42 -0.74 -14.38
CA LYS A 96 -39.66 -1.97 -14.60
C LYS A 96 -38.50 -1.82 -15.59
N ASP A 97 -38.70 -1.06 -16.68
CA ASP A 97 -37.66 -0.87 -17.69
C ASP A 97 -36.57 0.10 -17.22
N ARG A 98 -36.93 1.04 -16.33
CA ARG A 98 -35.97 1.95 -15.68
C ARG A 98 -35.08 1.23 -14.67
N VAL A 99 -35.64 0.29 -13.91
CA VAL A 99 -34.84 -0.55 -12.99
C VAL A 99 -33.89 -1.42 -13.78
N ARG A 100 -34.39 -2.10 -14.83
CA ARG A 100 -33.57 -2.94 -15.70
C ARG A 100 -32.43 -2.17 -16.38
N GLY A 101 -32.67 -0.96 -16.89
CA GLY A 101 -31.62 -0.16 -17.53
C GLY A 101 -30.51 0.30 -16.57
N LEU A 102 -30.84 0.58 -15.32
CA LEU A 102 -29.85 0.88 -14.28
C LEU A 102 -29.04 -0.36 -13.89
N GLU A 103 -29.69 -1.52 -13.81
CA GLU A 103 -29.04 -2.81 -13.56
C GLU A 103 -28.10 -3.23 -14.72
N GLU A 104 -28.44 -2.86 -15.95
CA GLU A 104 -27.63 -3.09 -17.15
C GLU A 104 -26.53 -2.04 -17.39
N GLY A 105 -26.38 -1.08 -16.46
CA GLY A 105 -25.25 -0.18 -16.39
C GLY A 105 -25.45 1.20 -17.02
N ALA A 106 -26.68 1.61 -17.36
CA ALA A 106 -26.93 3.01 -17.71
C ALA A 106 -26.85 3.92 -16.48
N VAL A 107 -26.43 5.16 -16.68
CA VAL A 107 -26.31 6.15 -15.60
C VAL A 107 -27.62 6.91 -15.37
N ASP A 108 -28.53 6.91 -16.37
CA ASP A 108 -29.81 7.59 -16.30
C ASP A 108 -30.75 7.24 -17.46
N TYR A 109 -31.96 7.83 -17.46
CA TYR A 109 -32.91 7.80 -18.57
C TYR A 109 -33.55 9.17 -18.81
N ILE A 110 -33.99 9.41 -20.04
CA ILE A 110 -34.82 10.54 -20.48
C ILE A 110 -36.07 9.97 -21.16
N SER A 111 -37.24 10.41 -20.72
CA SER A 111 -38.51 10.00 -21.30
C SER A 111 -38.83 10.78 -22.59
N LYS A 112 -39.38 10.07 -23.59
CA LYS A 112 -39.98 10.62 -24.80
C LYS A 112 -41.47 10.93 -24.54
N PRO A 113 -42.04 12.03 -25.05
CA PRO A 113 -41.41 13.06 -25.89
C PRO A 113 -40.42 13.93 -25.10
N PHE A 114 -39.30 14.30 -25.73
CA PHE A 114 -38.21 14.99 -25.05
C PHE A 114 -38.62 16.37 -24.53
N ARG A 115 -38.28 16.64 -23.28
CA ARG A 115 -38.23 18.01 -22.74
C ARG A 115 -36.81 18.52 -22.91
N LEU A 116 -36.61 19.52 -23.78
CA LEU A 116 -35.27 19.99 -24.17
C LEU A 116 -34.42 20.41 -22.96
N GLU A 117 -35.03 21.11 -21.99
CA GLU A 117 -34.39 21.50 -20.74
C GLU A 117 -33.91 20.30 -19.92
N GLU A 118 -34.66 19.19 -19.93
CA GLU A 118 -34.30 17.96 -19.22
C GLU A 118 -33.11 17.27 -19.89
N VAL A 119 -33.11 17.19 -21.23
CA VAL A 119 -31.98 16.63 -22.00
C VAL A 119 -30.70 17.38 -21.66
N VAL A 120 -30.71 18.71 -21.77
CA VAL A 120 -29.54 19.54 -21.47
C VAL A 120 -29.09 19.38 -20.02
N ALA A 121 -30.03 19.41 -19.06
CA ALA A 121 -29.69 19.28 -17.65
C ALA A 121 -29.03 17.92 -17.32
N ARG A 122 -29.56 16.81 -17.85
CA ARG A 122 -29.00 15.47 -17.60
C ARG A 122 -27.68 15.25 -18.31
N VAL A 123 -27.56 15.67 -19.57
CA VAL A 123 -26.30 15.63 -20.33
C VAL A 123 -25.20 16.39 -19.57
N ASN A 124 -25.47 17.64 -19.16
CA ASN A 124 -24.51 18.45 -18.43
C ASN A 124 -24.12 17.79 -17.09
N THR A 125 -25.08 17.22 -16.37
CA THR A 125 -24.86 16.57 -15.08
C THR A 125 -23.91 15.38 -15.24
N HIS A 126 -24.21 14.47 -16.15
CA HIS A 126 -23.43 13.23 -16.32
C HIS A 126 -22.07 13.47 -16.98
N LEU A 127 -21.96 14.44 -17.90
CA LEU A 127 -20.66 14.88 -18.39
C LEU A 127 -19.80 15.47 -17.26
N THR A 128 -20.41 16.28 -16.38
CA THR A 128 -19.69 16.87 -15.24
C THR A 128 -19.22 15.81 -14.26
N ILE A 129 -20.07 14.83 -13.92
CA ILE A 129 -19.72 13.74 -13.02
C ILE A 129 -18.57 12.91 -13.61
N ASN A 130 -18.67 12.53 -14.89
CA ASN A 130 -17.63 11.75 -15.57
C ASN A 130 -16.29 12.51 -15.62
N ASP A 131 -16.32 13.81 -15.93
CA ASP A 131 -15.11 14.64 -15.97
C ASP A 131 -14.46 14.78 -14.58
N LEU A 132 -15.27 14.97 -13.53
CA LEU A 132 -14.80 15.01 -12.15
C LEU A 132 -14.21 13.67 -11.71
N GLN A 133 -14.84 12.54 -12.06
CA GLN A 133 -14.32 11.20 -11.78
C GLN A 133 -12.97 10.97 -12.47
N LYS A 134 -12.85 11.30 -13.77
CA LYS A 134 -11.59 11.21 -14.52
C LYS A 134 -10.50 12.11 -13.93
N LYS A 135 -10.83 13.34 -13.55
CA LYS A 135 -9.89 14.27 -12.88
C LYS A 135 -9.41 13.74 -11.54
N LEU A 136 -10.33 13.24 -10.70
CA LEU A 136 -10.00 12.66 -9.40
C LEU A 136 -9.11 11.43 -9.55
N GLN A 137 -9.45 10.53 -10.47
CA GLN A 137 -8.67 9.34 -10.79
C GLN A 137 -7.26 9.71 -11.23
N LYS A 138 -7.13 10.67 -12.16
CA LYS A 138 -5.82 11.16 -12.61
C LYS A 138 -5.00 11.76 -11.46
N GLN A 139 -5.61 12.59 -10.60
CA GLN A 139 -4.93 13.17 -9.44
C GLN A 139 -4.50 12.11 -8.44
N ARG A 140 -5.31 11.07 -8.24
CA ARG A 140 -4.96 9.93 -7.40
C ARG A 140 -3.74 9.21 -7.98
N ASP A 141 -3.77 8.87 -9.26
CA ASP A 141 -2.68 8.13 -9.90
C ASP A 141 -1.37 8.95 -9.92
N GLU A 142 -1.44 10.27 -10.12
CA GLU A 142 -0.28 11.17 -10.00
C GLU A 142 0.28 11.18 -8.56
N LEU A 143 -0.58 11.29 -7.55
CA LEU A 143 -0.17 11.27 -6.15
C LEU A 143 0.43 9.91 -5.74
N GLU A 144 -0.17 8.80 -6.16
CA GLU A 144 0.34 7.45 -5.91
C GLU A 144 1.73 7.27 -6.52
N HIS A 145 1.96 7.80 -7.72
CA HIS A 145 3.27 7.78 -8.34
C HIS A 145 4.31 8.56 -7.54
N GLU A 146 3.98 9.76 -7.06
CA GLU A 146 4.88 10.55 -6.20
C GLU A 146 5.19 9.83 -4.88
N LEU A 147 4.19 9.21 -4.24
CA LEU A 147 4.38 8.46 -3.00
C LEU A 147 5.28 7.23 -3.21
N GLN A 148 5.13 6.53 -4.34
CA GLN A 148 5.99 5.39 -4.68
C GLN A 148 7.46 5.81 -4.87
N GLN A 149 7.72 6.97 -5.47
CA GLN A 149 9.09 7.47 -5.61
C GLN A 149 9.75 7.77 -4.25
N VAL A 150 8.98 8.35 -3.32
CA VAL A 150 9.45 8.60 -1.94
C VAL A 150 9.75 7.29 -1.22
N ALA A 151 8.86 6.30 -1.36
CA ALA A 151 9.06 4.96 -0.82
C ALA A 151 10.34 4.29 -1.33
N ASP A 152 10.57 4.32 -2.64
CA ASP A 152 11.76 3.71 -3.25
C ASP A 152 13.04 4.40 -2.78
N ALA A 153 13.02 5.73 -2.67
CA ALA A 153 14.14 6.51 -2.14
C ALA A 153 14.43 6.15 -0.68
N GLN A 154 13.41 6.02 0.17
CA GLN A 154 13.56 5.61 1.55
C GLN A 154 14.09 4.17 1.65
N ARG A 155 13.52 3.23 0.92
CA ARG A 155 13.95 1.82 0.90
C ARG A 155 15.40 1.68 0.42
N SER A 156 15.87 2.59 -0.42
CA SER A 156 17.28 2.62 -0.85
C SER A 156 18.26 2.94 0.28
N LEU A 157 17.78 3.50 1.40
CA LEU A 157 18.59 3.72 2.60
C LEU A 157 18.83 2.42 3.36
N LEU A 158 17.95 1.43 3.27
CA LEU A 158 18.12 0.12 3.89
C LEU A 158 19.15 -0.74 3.13
N PRO A 159 19.84 -1.67 3.80
CA PRO A 159 20.78 -2.58 3.13
C PRO A 159 20.09 -3.41 2.05
N LYS A 160 20.55 -3.28 0.80
CA LYS A 160 20.05 -4.12 -0.31
C LYS A 160 20.49 -5.58 -0.20
N GLN A 161 21.63 -5.81 0.43
CA GLN A 161 22.23 -7.11 0.65
C GLN A 161 22.85 -7.11 2.04
N LEU A 162 22.62 -8.19 2.78
CA LEU A 162 23.28 -8.40 4.06
C LEU A 162 24.75 -8.80 3.82
N PRO A 163 25.67 -8.38 4.69
CA PRO A 163 27.07 -8.77 4.58
C PRO A 163 27.24 -10.27 4.80
N GLN A 164 28.28 -10.84 4.17
CA GLN A 164 28.73 -12.20 4.50
C GLN A 164 29.60 -12.12 5.75
N ILE A 165 29.23 -12.90 6.77
CA ILE A 165 29.93 -12.97 8.05
C ILE A 165 30.34 -14.43 8.25
N ASP A 166 31.63 -14.66 8.52
CA ASP A 166 32.13 -16.02 8.73
C ASP A 166 31.44 -16.67 9.95
N GLY A 167 30.78 -17.80 9.71
CA GLY A 167 30.08 -18.56 10.74
C GLY A 167 28.68 -18.03 11.09
N LEU A 168 28.16 -17.05 10.35
CA LEU A 168 26.75 -16.63 10.43
C LEU A 168 26.09 -16.64 9.04
N SER A 169 24.91 -17.22 8.99
CA SER A 169 24.00 -17.12 7.85
C SER A 169 22.85 -16.16 8.19
N LEU A 170 22.70 -15.09 7.41
CA LEU A 170 21.70 -14.04 7.64
C LEU A 170 20.57 -14.09 6.61
N ALA A 171 19.35 -13.77 7.04
CA ALA A 171 18.22 -13.50 6.16
C ALA A 171 17.39 -12.32 6.68
N ILE A 172 16.78 -11.58 5.76
CA ILE A 172 15.92 -10.44 6.07
C ILE A 172 14.64 -10.52 5.25
N SER A 173 13.53 -10.16 5.88
CA SER A 173 12.28 -9.82 5.22
C SER A 173 11.82 -8.44 5.70
N TYR A 174 11.35 -7.64 4.77
CA TYR A 174 10.88 -6.27 5.01
C TYR A 174 9.68 -6.00 4.11
N GLU A 175 8.51 -5.83 4.72
CA GLU A 175 7.25 -5.50 4.06
C GLU A 175 6.64 -4.25 4.69
N THR A 176 6.37 -3.23 3.87
CA THR A 176 5.69 -2.01 4.33
C THR A 176 4.18 -2.20 4.31
N SER A 177 3.48 -1.66 5.30
CA SER A 177 2.00 -1.63 5.33
C SER A 177 1.42 -0.70 4.27
N ARG A 178 2.17 0.36 3.92
CA ARG A 178 1.83 1.38 2.91
C ARG A 178 3.01 1.58 1.96
N TYR A 179 3.08 2.76 1.35
CA TYR A 179 4.19 3.16 0.47
C TYR A 179 5.53 3.15 1.22
N ALA A 180 5.62 3.84 2.36
CA ALA A 180 6.84 4.12 3.10
C ALA A 180 6.62 3.76 4.57
N GLY A 181 7.62 3.17 5.23
CA GLY A 181 7.47 2.57 6.56
C GLY A 181 8.35 3.17 7.66
N GLY A 182 7.98 2.98 8.93
CA GLY A 182 8.74 3.37 10.12
C GLY A 182 9.87 2.39 10.47
N ASP A 183 9.74 1.14 10.02
CA ASP A 183 10.70 0.08 10.30
C ASP A 183 12.09 0.30 9.70
N LEU A 184 13.12 -0.05 10.49
CA LEU A 184 14.54 0.10 10.20
C LEU A 184 15.29 -1.19 10.56
N TYR A 185 16.19 -1.61 9.67
CA TYR A 185 17.25 -2.56 10.01
C TYR A 185 18.58 -2.20 9.36
N ASP A 186 19.69 -2.55 10.00
CA ASP A 186 21.03 -2.49 9.39
C ASP A 186 21.97 -3.56 9.99
N VAL A 187 22.95 -4.00 9.20
CA VAL A 187 24.03 -4.90 9.64
C VAL A 187 25.36 -4.29 9.20
N LEU A 188 26.10 -3.76 10.16
CA LEU A 188 27.26 -2.91 9.94
C LEU A 188 28.56 -3.64 10.30
N PRO A 189 29.58 -3.65 9.41
CA PRO A 189 30.90 -4.13 9.77
C PRO A 189 31.56 -3.18 10.78
N LEU A 190 32.12 -3.74 11.86
CA LEU A 190 32.88 -3.01 12.87
C LEU A 190 34.34 -3.50 12.88
N ALA A 191 35.19 -2.83 13.66
CA ALA A 191 36.57 -3.27 13.87
C ALA A 191 36.64 -4.64 14.56
N ASP A 192 37.80 -5.30 14.47
CA ASP A 192 38.12 -6.55 15.16
C ASP A 192 37.17 -7.73 14.87
N ASN A 193 36.61 -7.79 13.65
CA ASN A 193 35.65 -8.83 13.26
C ASN A 193 34.37 -8.83 14.13
N CYS A 194 33.99 -7.64 14.60
CA CYS A 194 32.70 -7.39 15.21
C CYS A 194 31.69 -6.88 14.17
N TRP A 195 30.41 -7.09 14.46
CA TRP A 195 29.30 -6.70 13.60
C TRP A 195 28.19 -6.07 14.43
N GLY A 196 27.72 -4.90 14.00
CA GLY A 196 26.57 -4.23 14.62
C GLY A 196 25.28 -4.63 13.91
N LEU A 197 24.26 -5.02 14.66
CA LEU A 197 22.94 -5.35 14.16
C LEU A 197 21.96 -4.36 14.78
N LEU A 198 21.21 -3.65 13.94
CA LEU A 198 20.13 -2.76 14.38
C LEU A 198 18.81 -3.29 13.85
N VAL A 199 17.80 -3.36 14.70
CA VAL A 199 16.38 -3.37 14.31
C VAL A 199 15.68 -2.29 15.12
N ALA A 200 14.87 -1.48 14.46
CA ALA A 200 14.16 -0.38 15.08
C ALA A 200 12.83 -0.14 14.37
N ASP A 201 11.92 0.46 15.10
CA ASP A 201 10.59 0.82 14.60
C ASP A 201 10.23 2.22 15.13
N VAL A 202 9.66 3.03 14.24
CA VAL A 202 9.21 4.38 14.53
C VAL A 202 7.70 4.35 14.70
N GLU A 203 7.22 4.92 15.80
CA GLU A 203 5.80 4.96 16.12
C GLU A 203 4.90 5.39 14.93
N GLY A 204 4.12 4.43 14.48
CA GLY A 204 3.12 4.53 13.41
C GLY A 204 3.70 4.48 12.00
N HIS A 205 2.86 4.19 11.02
CA HIS A 205 3.26 3.91 9.63
C HIS A 205 3.11 5.13 8.67
N SER A 206 3.32 6.35 9.16
CA SER A 206 3.03 7.59 8.40
C SER A 206 4.26 8.13 7.63
N THR A 207 4.06 9.08 6.71
CA THR A 207 5.18 9.76 6.02
C THR A 207 6.18 10.41 6.99
N GLN A 208 5.73 10.84 8.18
CA GLN A 208 6.61 11.35 9.22
C GLN A 208 7.47 10.26 9.86
N ALA A 209 6.93 9.06 10.03
CA ALA A 209 7.68 7.92 10.55
C ALA A 209 8.78 7.50 9.56
N ALA A 210 8.46 7.52 8.26
CA ALA A 210 9.42 7.28 7.20
C ALA A 210 10.59 8.30 7.21
N VAL A 211 10.31 9.57 7.48
CA VAL A 211 11.35 10.60 7.64
C VAL A 211 12.23 10.33 8.85
N LEU A 212 11.64 10.01 10.00
CA LEU A 212 12.41 9.67 11.21
C LEU A 212 13.23 8.40 11.05
N MET A 213 12.72 7.41 10.32
CA MET A 213 13.44 6.19 9.93
C MET A 213 14.66 6.55 9.08
N ALA A 214 14.49 7.39 8.05
CA ALA A 214 15.58 7.85 7.19
C ALA A 214 16.64 8.65 7.97
N MET A 215 16.20 9.50 8.91
CA MET A 215 17.10 10.22 9.82
C MET A 215 17.86 9.27 10.72
N SER A 216 17.20 8.26 11.29
CA SER A 216 17.82 7.23 12.13
C SER A 216 18.89 6.45 11.37
N CYS A 217 18.66 6.10 10.11
CA CYS A 217 19.67 5.51 9.22
C CYS A 217 20.91 6.41 9.08
N ALA A 218 20.68 7.69 8.77
CA ALA A 218 21.75 8.65 8.57
C ALA A 218 22.56 8.87 9.85
N LEU A 219 21.87 8.98 11.00
CA LEU A 219 22.47 9.14 12.31
C LEU A 219 23.35 7.95 12.67
N LEU A 220 22.84 6.72 12.51
CA LEU A 220 23.60 5.49 12.77
C LEU A 220 24.91 5.46 11.95
N ARG A 221 24.83 5.78 10.65
CA ARG A 221 26.01 5.79 9.76
C ARG A 221 27.00 6.93 10.06
N SER A 222 26.52 7.98 10.70
CA SER A 222 27.34 9.13 11.14
C SER A 222 27.86 9.01 12.57
N PHE A 223 27.62 7.87 13.24
CA PHE A 223 28.06 7.65 14.61
C PHE A 223 29.58 7.85 14.71
N PRO A 224 30.06 8.72 15.62
CA PRO A 224 31.47 9.09 15.68
C PRO A 224 32.39 8.04 16.32
N GLY A 225 31.83 7.03 16.99
CA GLY A 225 32.58 5.96 17.65
C GLY A 225 32.78 4.73 16.76
N ASP A 226 33.32 3.66 17.35
CA ASP A 226 33.60 2.39 16.64
C ASP A 226 32.39 1.43 16.54
N GLY A 227 31.24 1.83 17.12
CA GLY A 227 30.00 1.07 17.15
C GLY A 227 30.00 -0.16 18.07
N ARG A 228 31.08 -0.46 18.79
CA ARG A 228 31.20 -1.69 19.59
C ARG A 228 30.56 -1.60 20.97
N ASP A 229 30.29 -0.40 21.44
CA ASP A 229 29.52 -0.17 22.65
C ASP A 229 28.05 0.07 22.30
N PRO A 230 27.16 -0.93 22.51
CA PRO A 230 25.76 -0.78 22.13
C PRO A 230 25.04 0.33 22.89
N VAL A 231 25.49 0.65 24.12
CA VAL A 231 24.93 1.74 24.92
C VAL A 231 25.26 3.09 24.29
N ALA A 232 26.53 3.29 23.91
CA ALA A 232 26.96 4.55 23.29
C ALA A 232 26.24 4.83 21.96
N VAL A 233 25.96 3.78 21.18
CA VAL A 233 25.20 3.90 19.94
C VAL A 233 23.76 4.35 20.21
N LEU A 234 23.04 3.66 21.11
CA LEU A 234 21.66 4.03 21.44
C LEU A 234 21.57 5.42 22.09
N ASP A 235 22.50 5.77 22.97
CA ASP A 235 22.54 7.09 23.62
C ASP A 235 22.77 8.22 22.61
N TYR A 236 23.69 8.01 21.65
CA TYR A 236 23.90 8.95 20.56
C TYR A 236 22.65 9.11 19.70
N LEU A 237 22.05 8.00 19.26
CA LEU A 237 20.83 8.02 18.45
C LEU A 237 19.71 8.76 19.18
N ASN A 238 19.44 8.42 20.43
CA ASN A 238 18.42 9.06 21.24
C ASN A 238 18.67 10.56 21.40
N THR A 239 19.91 10.96 21.73
CA THR A 239 20.30 12.36 21.90
C THR A 239 20.07 13.19 20.63
N GLN A 240 20.35 12.63 19.45
CA GLN A 240 20.10 13.34 18.20
C GLN A 240 18.61 13.32 17.84
N LEU A 241 17.93 12.19 18.02
CA LEU A 241 16.50 12.06 17.75
C LEU A 241 15.68 13.04 18.60
N CYS A 242 15.94 13.18 19.91
CA CYS A 242 15.23 14.13 20.77
C CYS A 242 15.30 15.61 20.32
N LYS A 243 16.21 15.97 19.42
CA LYS A 243 16.30 17.33 18.86
C LYS A 243 15.34 17.55 17.69
N VAL A 244 14.83 16.47 17.11
CA VAL A 244 14.10 16.47 15.83
C VAL A 244 12.77 15.72 15.90
N SER A 245 12.60 14.81 16.87
CA SER A 245 11.36 14.09 17.11
C SER A 245 10.37 15.02 17.81
N ASP A 246 9.32 15.41 17.08
CA ASP A 246 8.20 16.18 17.62
C ASP A 246 7.29 15.25 18.45
N SER A 247 7.79 14.79 19.60
CA SER A 247 7.11 13.88 20.54
C SER A 247 6.80 12.46 20.04
N ARG A 248 7.38 12.03 18.91
CA ARG A 248 7.30 10.64 18.42
C ARG A 248 8.39 9.77 19.03
N MET A 249 8.04 8.51 19.30
CA MET A 249 9.01 7.55 19.80
C MET A 249 9.60 6.64 18.72
N VAL A 250 10.84 6.21 18.93
CA VAL A 250 11.51 5.19 18.12
C VAL A 250 11.95 4.06 19.06
N THR A 251 11.40 2.88 18.86
CA THR A 251 11.89 1.69 19.54
C THR A 251 13.11 1.16 18.79
N ALA A 252 14.15 0.72 19.49
CA ALA A 252 15.33 0.13 18.86
C ALA A 252 15.95 -0.99 19.70
N LEU A 253 16.56 -1.93 19.01
CA LEU A 253 17.47 -2.91 19.57
C LEU A 253 18.76 -2.85 18.77
N TYR A 254 19.86 -2.61 19.47
CA TYR A 254 21.19 -2.64 18.88
C TYR A 254 22.01 -3.75 19.54
N ALA A 255 22.52 -4.65 18.72
CA ALA A 255 23.33 -5.77 19.15
C ALA A 255 24.71 -5.74 18.49
N VAL A 256 25.74 -6.11 19.25
CA VAL A 256 27.11 -6.25 18.75
C VAL A 256 27.52 -7.70 18.85
N TYR A 257 27.78 -8.31 17.70
CA TYR A 257 28.28 -9.68 17.58
C TYR A 257 29.81 -9.68 17.41
N ASP A 258 30.54 -10.41 18.25
CA ASP A 258 31.97 -10.69 18.05
C ASP A 258 32.12 -12.08 17.42
N ALA A 259 32.51 -12.12 16.15
CA ALA A 259 32.64 -13.38 15.42
C ALA A 259 33.80 -14.24 15.93
N ASN A 260 34.81 -13.66 16.59
CA ASN A 260 35.91 -14.44 17.16
C ASN A 260 35.48 -15.16 18.44
N ARG A 261 34.62 -14.52 19.24
CA ARG A 261 34.15 -15.05 20.53
C ARG A 261 32.82 -15.78 20.46
N LYS A 262 32.08 -15.61 19.36
CA LYS A 262 30.68 -16.02 19.19
C LYS A 262 29.80 -15.51 20.35
N ASP A 263 30.04 -14.29 20.79
CA ASP A 263 29.21 -13.62 21.79
C ASP A 263 28.48 -12.42 21.20
N LEU A 264 27.33 -12.13 21.79
CA LEU A 264 26.42 -11.08 21.36
C LEU A 264 26.09 -10.22 22.56
N ARG A 265 26.27 -8.91 22.42
CA ARG A 265 25.92 -7.92 23.45
C ARG A 265 24.74 -7.10 22.94
N ILE A 266 23.61 -7.13 23.64
CA ILE A 266 22.36 -6.51 23.21
C ILE A 266 22.00 -5.35 24.15
N ALA A 267 21.73 -4.18 23.59
CA ALA A 267 21.04 -3.10 24.28
C ALA A 267 19.69 -2.83 23.60
N ARG A 268 18.67 -2.50 24.40
CA ARG A 268 17.29 -2.33 23.94
C ARG A 268 16.73 -0.99 24.45
N ALA A 269 16.09 -0.25 23.56
CA ALA A 269 15.35 0.98 23.83
C ALA A 269 13.88 0.76 23.45
N GLY A 270 13.08 0.21 24.37
CA GLY A 270 11.65 -0.02 24.21
C GLY A 270 11.23 -1.09 23.21
N HIS A 271 12.14 -1.61 22.39
CA HIS A 271 11.85 -2.55 21.30
C HIS A 271 11.48 -3.95 21.79
N LEU A 272 11.01 -4.84 20.92
CA LEU A 272 10.64 -6.21 21.29
C LEU A 272 11.86 -7.06 21.71
N GLN A 273 11.58 -8.12 22.48
CA GLN A 273 12.60 -9.08 22.87
C GLN A 273 12.94 -9.99 21.68
N PRO A 274 14.22 -10.25 21.37
CA PRO A 274 14.56 -11.18 20.31
C PRO A 274 14.28 -12.62 20.73
N LEU A 275 13.90 -13.46 19.77
CA LEU A 275 13.68 -14.89 20.00
C LEU A 275 14.95 -15.68 19.69
N LEU A 276 15.31 -16.59 20.58
CA LEU A 276 16.39 -17.57 20.40
C LEU A 276 15.81 -18.97 20.31
N TYR A 277 15.97 -19.61 19.17
CA TYR A 277 15.87 -21.06 19.03
C TYR A 277 17.23 -21.70 19.29
N ARG A 278 17.26 -22.65 20.20
CA ARG A 278 18.41 -23.54 20.42
C ARG A 278 17.94 -25.00 20.38
N PRO A 279 18.56 -25.90 19.59
CA PRO A 279 18.12 -27.29 19.47
C PRO A 279 17.95 -28.03 20.81
N SER A 280 18.77 -27.69 21.82
CA SER A 280 18.72 -28.33 23.14
C SER A 280 17.67 -27.77 24.09
N ILE A 281 17.08 -26.59 23.81
CA ILE A 281 16.18 -25.88 24.74
C ILE A 281 14.84 -25.52 24.09
N GLY A 282 14.76 -25.45 22.76
CA GLY A 282 13.62 -24.91 22.04
C GLY A 282 13.73 -23.40 21.84
N VAL A 283 12.59 -22.75 21.62
CA VAL A 283 12.49 -21.29 21.45
C VAL A 283 12.27 -20.60 22.79
N ARG A 284 12.95 -19.48 23.03
CA ARG A 284 12.70 -18.58 24.15
C ARG A 284 12.98 -17.14 23.77
N GLU A 285 12.33 -16.20 24.45
CA GLU A 285 12.74 -14.80 24.42
C GLU A 285 14.06 -14.61 25.17
N ILE A 286 14.97 -13.81 24.61
CA ILE A 286 16.13 -13.29 25.33
C ILE A 286 15.65 -12.02 26.05
N PHE A 287 15.48 -12.12 27.36
CA PHE A 287 15.06 -10.96 28.15
C PHE A 287 16.19 -9.95 28.28
N CYS A 288 16.05 -8.82 27.60
CA CYS A 288 16.87 -7.62 27.79
C CYS A 288 16.03 -6.56 28.52
N GLU A 289 16.44 -6.14 29.72
CA GLU A 289 15.70 -5.14 30.51
C GLU A 289 15.48 -3.86 29.70
N GLY A 290 16.55 -3.33 29.09
CA GLY A 290 16.51 -2.17 28.22
C GLY A 290 16.17 -0.86 28.93
N ILE A 291 15.90 0.17 28.14
CA ILE A 291 15.45 1.51 28.57
C ILE A 291 14.19 1.90 27.78
N TYR A 292 13.57 3.04 28.10
CA TYR A 292 12.42 3.56 27.35
C TYR A 292 12.78 3.92 25.89
N PRO A 293 11.77 3.98 24.99
CA PRO A 293 11.97 4.34 23.60
C PRO A 293 12.75 5.64 23.38
N MET A 294 13.48 5.70 22.27
CA MET A 294 14.23 6.88 21.86
C MET A 294 13.30 8.01 21.36
N GLY A 295 13.79 9.24 21.33
CA GLY A 295 13.09 10.40 20.76
C GLY A 295 12.14 11.11 21.73
N LEU A 296 11.78 10.49 22.86
CA LEU A 296 10.90 11.11 23.86
C LEU A 296 11.65 12.04 24.82
N LYS A 297 12.74 11.55 25.39
CA LYS A 297 13.62 12.32 26.28
C LYS A 297 15.04 11.76 26.21
N SER A 298 16.01 12.65 26.40
CA SER A 298 17.42 12.27 26.56
C SER A 298 17.58 11.27 27.70
N TYR A 299 18.53 10.34 27.57
CA TYR A 299 18.84 9.41 28.64
C TYR A 299 19.58 10.08 29.80
N ASP A 300 20.21 11.24 29.59
CA ASP A 300 20.83 12.06 30.66
C ASP A 300 21.79 11.25 31.58
N GLY A 301 22.45 10.23 31.03
CA GLY A 301 23.35 9.33 31.77
C GLY A 301 22.65 8.22 32.56
N GLU A 302 21.35 8.00 32.35
CA GLU A 302 20.63 6.81 32.82
C GLU A 302 21.32 5.54 32.30
N HIS A 303 21.36 4.50 33.14
CA HIS A 303 22.01 3.24 32.78
C HIS A 303 21.14 2.47 31.77
N VAL A 304 21.68 2.22 30.58
CA VAL A 304 21.09 1.30 29.60
C VAL A 304 21.64 -0.11 29.88
N PRO A 305 20.81 -1.08 30.28
CA PRO A 305 21.25 -2.44 30.52
C PRO A 305 21.75 -3.11 29.23
N VAL A 306 22.76 -3.97 29.37
CA VAL A 306 23.30 -4.78 28.27
C VAL A 306 23.18 -6.25 28.65
N GLU A 307 22.54 -7.03 27.79
CA GLU A 307 22.44 -8.48 27.93
C GLU A 307 23.54 -9.15 27.11
N GLU A 308 24.23 -10.12 27.69
CA GLU A 308 25.29 -10.89 27.01
C GLU A 308 24.84 -12.32 26.72
N VAL A 309 24.79 -12.67 25.45
CA VAL A 309 24.36 -14.00 24.99
C VAL A 309 25.53 -14.70 24.32
N LYS A 310 25.90 -15.88 24.84
CA LYS A 310 26.83 -16.79 24.16
C LYS A 310 26.08 -17.66 23.16
N LEU A 311 26.46 -17.52 21.90
CA LEU A 311 25.88 -18.25 20.78
C LEU A 311 26.61 -19.57 20.54
N GLN A 312 25.85 -20.57 20.12
CA GLN A 312 26.31 -21.93 19.81
C GLN A 312 25.96 -22.27 18.37
N SER A 313 26.73 -23.17 17.76
CA SER A 313 26.40 -23.70 16.43
C SER A 313 25.00 -24.32 16.45
N GLY A 314 24.19 -23.97 15.46
CA GLY A 314 22.78 -24.34 15.34
C GLY A 314 21.79 -23.40 16.04
N ASP A 315 22.26 -22.37 16.76
CA ASP A 315 21.38 -21.33 17.29
C ASP A 315 20.77 -20.51 16.15
N GLN A 316 19.49 -20.16 16.29
CA GLN A 316 18.80 -19.22 15.41
C GLN A 316 18.23 -18.10 16.24
N MET A 317 18.53 -16.87 15.86
CA MET A 317 18.09 -15.67 16.57
C MET A 317 17.29 -14.78 15.65
N LEU A 318 16.07 -14.46 16.05
CA LEU A 318 15.13 -13.66 15.30
C LEU A 318 14.94 -12.31 16.00
N PHE A 319 15.28 -11.24 15.28
CA PHE A 319 14.93 -9.87 15.62
C PHE A 319 13.75 -9.43 14.74
N TYR A 320 12.78 -8.76 15.33
CA TYR A 320 11.53 -8.46 14.64
C TYR A 320 10.84 -7.23 15.22
N THR A 321 10.04 -6.59 14.38
CA THR A 321 9.16 -5.47 14.72
C THR A 321 7.76 -5.98 15.05
N ASP A 322 6.94 -5.13 15.66
CA ASP A 322 5.61 -5.51 16.17
C ASP A 322 4.60 -5.77 15.05
N GLY A 323 4.73 -5.15 13.89
CA GLY A 323 3.73 -5.29 12.82
C GLY A 323 3.47 -6.72 12.33
N LEU A 324 4.37 -7.68 12.57
CA LEU A 324 4.10 -9.11 12.29
C LEU A 324 3.30 -9.79 13.42
N ILE A 325 3.66 -9.53 14.67
CA ILE A 325 2.94 -10.13 15.80
C ILE A 325 1.58 -9.47 15.99
N GLU A 326 1.43 -8.20 15.61
CA GLU A 326 0.19 -7.43 15.62
C GLU A 326 -0.65 -7.63 14.34
N ARG A 327 -0.40 -8.70 13.58
CA ARG A 327 -1.33 -9.13 12.52
C ARG A 327 -2.58 -9.72 13.17
N PHE A 328 -3.75 -9.41 12.60
CA PHE A 328 -5.03 -9.89 13.11
C PHE A 328 -5.74 -10.80 12.10
N ASP A 329 -6.41 -11.82 12.60
CA ASP A 329 -7.34 -12.62 11.79
C ASP A 329 -8.71 -11.92 11.62
N CYS A 330 -9.67 -12.64 11.03
CA CYS A 330 -11.04 -12.14 10.82
C CYS A 330 -11.85 -12.00 12.11
N ASP A 331 -11.46 -12.70 13.18
CA ASP A 331 -12.11 -12.65 14.49
C ASP A 331 -11.46 -11.59 15.40
N GLY A 332 -10.40 -10.93 14.93
CA GLY A 332 -9.66 -9.91 15.68
C GLY A 332 -8.65 -10.50 16.67
N LEU A 333 -8.30 -11.78 16.55
CA LEU A 333 -7.23 -12.39 17.31
C LEU A 333 -5.89 -11.99 16.72
N MET A 334 -4.94 -11.65 17.58
CA MET A 334 -3.58 -11.27 17.22
C MET A 334 -2.72 -12.50 16.93
N TYR A 335 -1.82 -12.44 15.95
CA TYR A 335 -0.89 -13.52 15.58
C TYR A 335 0.01 -13.90 16.76
N GLY A 336 0.59 -12.89 17.41
CA GLY A 336 1.26 -13.01 18.70
C GLY A 336 2.63 -13.69 18.67
N VAL A 337 3.36 -13.51 19.76
CA VAL A 337 4.73 -14.04 19.91
C VAL A 337 4.75 -15.56 20.06
N GLU A 338 3.69 -16.15 20.65
CA GLU A 338 3.59 -17.59 20.85
C GLU A 338 3.59 -18.34 19.51
N ARG A 339 2.74 -17.92 18.57
CA ARG A 339 2.68 -18.52 17.23
C ARG A 339 3.95 -18.29 16.44
N LEU A 340 4.53 -17.10 16.51
CA LEU A 340 5.84 -16.81 15.91
C LEU A 340 6.92 -17.75 16.45
N SER A 341 6.93 -17.97 17.77
CA SER A 341 7.86 -18.89 18.42
C SER A 341 7.66 -20.34 17.96
N GLU A 342 6.42 -20.78 17.79
CA GLU A 342 6.13 -22.10 17.23
C GLU A 342 6.67 -22.26 15.81
N GLN A 343 6.46 -21.27 14.93
CA GLN A 343 6.98 -21.31 13.56
C GLN A 343 8.52 -21.31 13.54
N LEU A 344 9.17 -20.51 14.38
CA LEU A 344 10.62 -20.51 14.52
C LEU A 344 11.14 -21.87 15.01
N GLY A 345 10.39 -22.56 15.87
CA GLY A 345 10.73 -23.88 16.42
C GLY A 345 10.55 -25.07 15.46
N LYS A 346 9.84 -24.90 14.33
CA LYS A 346 9.66 -25.97 13.32
C LYS A 346 10.99 -26.39 12.70
N ALA A 347 11.02 -27.59 12.11
CA ALA A 347 12.24 -28.22 11.59
C ALA A 347 13.07 -27.31 10.66
N VAL A 348 14.37 -27.59 10.63
CA VAL A 348 15.41 -26.81 9.92
C VAL A 348 15.09 -26.72 8.42
N SER A 349 14.70 -25.54 7.96
CA SER A 349 14.62 -25.20 6.53
C SER A 349 16.02 -25.24 5.90
N ALA A 350 16.14 -25.43 4.58
CA ALA A 350 17.45 -25.59 3.95
C ALA A 350 18.26 -24.28 3.92
N SER A 351 17.59 -23.13 4.11
CA SER A 351 18.24 -21.83 4.30
C SER A 351 17.48 -20.91 5.28
N PRO A 352 18.15 -19.90 5.86
CA PRO A 352 17.47 -18.89 6.69
C PRO A 352 16.37 -18.13 5.92
N GLN A 353 16.54 -17.91 4.62
CA GLN A 353 15.53 -17.21 3.81
C GLN A 353 14.25 -18.04 3.64
N GLU A 354 14.38 -19.36 3.41
CA GLU A 354 13.24 -20.27 3.35
C GLU A 354 12.47 -20.32 4.68
N LYS A 355 13.18 -20.22 5.81
CA LYS A 355 12.56 -20.15 7.14
C LYS A 355 11.67 -18.92 7.27
N LEU A 356 12.17 -17.74 6.85
CA LEU A 356 11.36 -16.52 6.84
C LEU A 356 10.14 -16.65 5.92
N GLN A 357 10.31 -17.21 4.72
CA GLN A 357 9.20 -17.45 3.79
C GLN A 357 8.11 -18.37 4.39
N GLN A 358 8.50 -19.37 5.16
CA GLN A 358 7.56 -20.25 5.86
C GLN A 358 6.78 -19.51 6.96
N ILE A 359 7.44 -18.61 7.70
CA ILE A 359 6.77 -17.75 8.68
C ILE A 359 5.73 -16.86 7.98
N TYR A 360 6.10 -16.19 6.88
CA TYR A 360 5.16 -15.34 6.15
C TYR A 360 4.01 -16.13 5.49
N ALA A 361 4.25 -17.36 5.04
CA ALA A 361 3.18 -18.23 4.56
C ALA A 361 2.15 -18.52 5.67
N ASP A 362 2.61 -18.82 6.89
CA ASP A 362 1.71 -19.02 8.03
C ASP A 362 0.96 -17.74 8.44
N VAL A 363 1.61 -16.57 8.36
CA VAL A 363 0.95 -15.27 8.57
C VAL A 363 -0.12 -15.02 7.50
N ALA A 364 0.17 -15.28 6.23
CA ALA A 364 -0.79 -15.11 5.13
C ALA A 364 -2.01 -16.03 5.28
N ASP A 365 -1.79 -17.27 5.72
CA ASP A 365 -2.87 -18.21 6.02
C ASP A 365 -3.71 -17.75 7.22
N PHE A 366 -3.07 -17.19 8.25
CA PHE A 366 -3.75 -16.70 9.46
C PHE A 366 -4.66 -15.49 9.19
N VAL A 367 -4.17 -14.52 8.43
CA VAL A 367 -4.89 -13.24 8.21
C VAL A 367 -5.97 -13.30 7.15
N ALA A 368 -6.05 -14.40 6.39
CA ALA A 368 -7.09 -14.67 5.39
C ALA A 368 -7.35 -13.51 4.41
N GLY A 369 -6.29 -12.83 3.96
CA GLY A 369 -6.36 -11.72 3.01
C GLY A 369 -6.55 -10.32 3.63
N ARG A 370 -6.56 -10.19 4.96
CA ARG A 370 -6.55 -8.87 5.61
C ARG A 370 -5.20 -8.17 5.37
N PRO A 371 -5.19 -6.89 4.91
CA PRO A 371 -3.96 -6.13 4.70
C PRO A 371 -3.21 -5.88 6.01
N ALA A 372 -1.90 -5.59 5.93
CA ALA A 372 -1.07 -5.26 7.08
C ALA A 372 -1.45 -3.91 7.69
N ASP A 373 -1.55 -3.86 9.02
CA ASP A 373 -1.86 -2.64 9.77
C ASP A 373 -0.58 -1.83 10.07
N ASP A 374 0.57 -2.50 10.15
CA ASP A 374 1.90 -1.89 10.34
C ASP A 374 3.00 -2.59 9.53
N ASP A 375 4.18 -1.99 9.50
CA ASP A 375 5.35 -2.50 8.81
C ASP A 375 5.91 -3.76 9.48
N GLN A 376 6.46 -4.65 8.67
CA GLN A 376 6.90 -5.97 9.13
C GLN A 376 8.35 -6.20 8.75
N THR A 377 9.21 -6.28 9.76
CA THR A 377 10.63 -6.58 9.61
C THR A 377 10.99 -7.84 10.39
N LEU A 378 11.62 -8.80 9.72
CA LEU A 378 12.19 -10.01 10.34
C LEU A 378 13.66 -10.16 9.93
N LEU A 379 14.58 -10.00 10.88
CA LEU A 379 16.01 -10.30 10.70
C LEU A 379 16.35 -11.61 11.41
N LEU A 380 16.68 -12.63 10.63
CA LEU A 380 17.07 -13.94 11.13
C LEU A 380 18.58 -14.14 11.01
N VAL A 381 19.19 -14.51 12.13
CA VAL A 381 20.61 -14.84 12.27
C VAL A 381 20.74 -16.31 12.63
N VAL A 382 21.43 -17.09 11.80
CA VAL A 382 21.71 -18.51 12.06
C VAL A 382 23.20 -18.70 12.27
N VAL A 383 23.58 -19.39 13.34
CA VAL A 383 24.98 -19.61 13.72
C VAL A 383 25.43 -20.97 13.20
N ASP A 384 26.51 -20.98 12.42
CA ASP A 384 27.08 -22.21 11.85
C ASP A 384 27.88 -23.04 12.87
#